data_AF-A0A3C0USR5-F1
#
_entry.id   AF-A0A3C0USR5-F1
#
_cell.length_a   1.000
_cell.length_b   1.000
_cell.length_c   1.000
_cell.angle_alpha   90.00
_cell.angle_beta   90.00
_cell.angle_gamma   90.00
#
_symmetry.space_group_name_H-M   'P 1'
#
loop_
_entity.id
_entity.type
_entity.pdbx_description
1 polymer ?
#
loop_
_entity_poly.entity_id
_entity_poly.type
_entity_poly.pdbx_seq_one_letter_code
_entity_poly.pdbx_strand_id
1 'polypeptide(L)' 'ELQGLWNGSMSDWNTVFVEVPLITFNPVKTVNDLLRKEHQA' A
#
# COMPACT_ATOMS: atom_id res chain seq x y z
N GLU A 1 -16.35 -8.10 -10.95
CA GLU A 1 -15.53 -8.64 -9.86
C GLU A 1 -15.14 -7.49 -8.94
N LEU A 2 -15.48 -7.56 -7.65
CA LEU A 2 -14.98 -6.57 -6.68
C LEU A 2 -13.51 -6.88 -6.48
N GLN A 3 -12.63 -5.89 -6.70
CA GLN A 3 -11.18 -6.06 -6.51
C GLN A 3 -10.95 -6.68 -5.13
N GLY A 4 -10.34 -7.87 -5.11
CA GLY A 4 -10.16 -8.66 -3.91
C GLY A 4 -9.40 -7.85 -2.87
N LEU A 5 -10.11 -7.41 -1.83
CA LEU A 5 -9.47 -6.89 -0.63
C LEU A 5 -8.98 -8.11 0.14
N TRP A 6 -7.67 -8.36 0.11
CA TRP A 6 -7.02 -9.44 0.87
C TRP A 6 -7.25 -9.30 2.38
N ASN A 7 -7.68 -8.12 2.84
CA ASN A 7 -8.10 -7.88 4.21
C ASN A 7 -9.37 -8.67 4.59
N GLY A 8 -10.23 -8.96 3.62
CA GLY A 8 -11.48 -9.70 3.86
C GLY A 8 -11.26 -11.15 4.28
N SER A 9 -10.14 -11.78 3.89
CA SER A 9 -9.80 -13.15 4.30
C SER A 9 -9.18 -13.25 5.70
N MET A 10 -8.97 -12.11 6.38
CA MET A 10 -8.36 -12.04 7.72
C MET A 10 -9.41 -11.83 8.83
N SER A 11 -10.70 -12.01 8.56
CA SER A 11 -11.81 -11.69 9.49
C SER A 11 -11.71 -12.37 10.85
N ASP A 12 -11.16 -13.59 10.90
CA ASP A 12 -11.07 -14.41 12.12
C ASP A 12 -9.66 -14.46 12.72
N TRP A 13 -8.77 -13.58 12.28
CA TRP A 13 -7.39 -13.52 12.78
C TRP A 13 -7.28 -12.53 13.93
N ASN A 14 -6.36 -12.79 14.87
CA ASN A 14 -5.92 -11.78 15.83
C ASN A 14 -5.11 -10.72 15.06
N THR A 15 -5.74 -9.58 14.74
CA THR A 15 -5.15 -8.50 13.94
C THR A 15 -4.76 -7.31 14.81
N VAL A 16 -3.65 -6.68 14.46
CA VAL A 16 -3.18 -5.43 15.08
C VAL A 16 -2.64 -4.51 13.99
N PHE A 17 -2.96 -3.22 14.08
CA PHE A 17 -2.36 -2.20 13.22
C PHE A 17 -1.04 -1.74 13.82
N VAL A 18 -0.01 -1.68 12.96
CA VAL A 18 1.31 -1.18 13.33
C VAL A 18 1.62 0.01 12.43
N GLU A 19 2.00 1.13 13.04
CA GLU A 19 2.48 2.30 12.31
C GLU A 19 3.88 2.03 11.76
N VAL A 20 4.11 2.43 10.51
CA VAL A 20 5.41 2.32 9.85
C VAL A 20 5.82 3.68 9.30
N PRO A 21 7.13 3.96 9.18
CA PRO A 21 7.59 5.21 8.58
C PRO A 21 7.05 5.40 7.16
N LEU A 22 6.68 6.62 6.78
CA LEU A 22 6.09 6.89 5.45
C LEU A 22 6.97 6.40 4.28
N ILE A 23 8.29 6.42 4.45
CA ILE A 23 9.24 5.96 3.44
C ILE A 23 9.07 4.48 3.05
N THR A 24 8.39 3.67 3.86
CA THR A 24 8.17 2.24 3.56
C THR A 24 7.11 2.02 2.48
N PHE A 25 6.33 3.05 2.14
CA PHE A 25 5.28 2.94 1.15
C PHE A 25 5.30 4.12 0.17
N ASN A 26 5.84 3.88 -1.03
CA ASN A 26 5.92 4.86 -2.12
C ASN A 26 5.00 4.43 -3.29
N PRO A 27 3.68 4.65 -3.20
CA PRO A 27 2.75 4.21 -4.22
C PRO A 27 2.77 5.12 -5.46
N VAL A 28 2.60 4.49 -6.63
CA VAL A 28 2.29 5.17 -7.89
C VAL A 28 0.81 4.96 -8.20
N LYS A 29 0.03 6.04 -8.18
CA LYS A 29 -1.40 6.03 -8.46
C LYS A 29 -1.75 6.79 -9.73
N THR A 30 -0.94 7.78 -10.08
CA THR A 30 -1.03 8.57 -11.31
C THR A 30 0.31 8.59 -12.02
N VAL A 31 0.31 8.95 -13.31
CA VAL A 31 1.54 9.04 -14.12
C VAL A 31 2.55 10.01 -13.50
N ASN A 32 2.08 11.11 -12.90
CA ASN A 32 2.96 12.10 -12.28
C ASN A 32 3.66 11.59 -11.02
N ASP A 33 3.18 10.51 -10.38
CA ASP A 33 3.87 9.94 -9.22
C ASP A 33 5.21 9.33 -9.62
N LEU A 34 5.36 8.88 -10.87
CA LEU A 34 6.63 8.37 -11.40
C LEU A 34 7.72 9.44 -11.45
N LEU A 35 7.35 10.72 -11.52
CA LEU A 35 8.31 11.83 -11.56
C LEU A 35 8.99 12.11 -10.22
N ARG A 36 8.55 11.45 -9.13
CA ARG A 36 9.17 11.58 -7.81
C ARG A 36 10.55 10.91 -7.78
N LYS A 37 11.47 11.44 -6.97
CA LYS A 37 12.89 11.01 -6.95
C LYS A 37 13.05 9.53 -6.62
N GLU A 38 12.16 8.99 -5.80
CA GLU A 38 12.13 7.60 -5.36
C GLU A 38 11.88 6.62 -6.52
N HIS A 39 11.43 7.10 -7.69
CA HIS A 39 11.07 6.30 -8.86
C HIS A 39 11.89 6.62 -10.13
N GLN A 40 12.94 7.46 -10.03
CA GLN A 40 13.74 7.95 -11.17
C GLN A 40 15.12 7.25 -11.33
N ALA A 41 15.31 6.09 -10.71
CA ALA A 41 16.56 5.31 -10.76
C ALA A 41 16.66 4.39 -11.99
#